data_AF-A0A6G8Q5Y3-F1
#
_entry.id   AF-A0A6G8Q5Y3-F1
#
_cell.length_a   1.000
_cell.length_b   1.000
_cell.length_c   1.000
_cell.angle_alpha   90.00
_cell.angle_beta   90.00
_cell.angle_gamma   90.00
#
_symmetry.space_group_name_H-M   'P 1'
#
loop_
_entity.id
_entity.type
_entity.pdbx_description
1 polymer ?
#
loop_
_entity_poly.entity_id
_entity_poly.type
_entity_poly.pdbx_seq_one_letter_code
_entity_poly.pdbx_strand_id
1 'polypeptide(L)'
;METRDMVRVYREEVVPAARKQGGFKGAILLTDPETGIGISITLWETAAEREAAVDGGFYDEKIEKFAALLTETPVRRHYDVSMVV
;
A
#
# COMPACT_ATOMS: atom_id res chain seq x y z
N MET A 1 -2.03 18.20 -4.74
CA MET A 1 -1.43 17.21 -5.66
C MET A 1 -2.56 16.37 -6.21
N GLU A 2 -2.58 16.09 -7.51
CA GLU A 2 -3.68 15.33 -8.09
C GLU A 2 -3.55 13.85 -7.75
N THR A 3 -4.67 13.19 -7.42
CA THR A 3 -4.74 11.75 -7.13
C THR A 3 -4.11 10.88 -8.22
N ARG A 4 -4.01 11.41 -9.45
CA ARG A 4 -3.36 10.79 -10.60
C ARG A 4 -1.86 10.52 -10.39
N ASP A 5 -1.14 11.40 -9.70
CA ASP A 5 0.28 11.20 -9.39
C ASP A 5 0.47 10.07 -8.37
N MET A 6 -0.46 9.96 -7.41
CA MET A 6 -0.47 8.90 -6.40
C MET A 6 -0.70 7.52 -7.05
N VAL A 7 -1.62 7.43 -8.02
CA VAL A 7 -1.86 6.20 -8.80
C VAL A 7 -0.62 5.80 -9.60
N ARG A 8 0.10 6.77 -10.20
CA ARG A 8 1.34 6.49 -10.96
C ARG A 8 2.41 5.89 -10.07
N VAL A 9 2.75 6.56 -8.96
CA VAL A 9 3.77 6.08 -8.00
C VAL A 9 3.40 4.68 -7.48
N TYR A 10 2.13 4.48 -7.14
CA TYR A 10 1.68 3.18 -6.63
C TYR A 10 1.85 2.05 -7.66
N ARG A 11 1.48 2.32 -8.93
CA ARG A 11 1.58 1.35 -10.02
C ARG A 11 3.02 1.05 -10.42
N GLU A 12 3.87 2.05 -10.46
CA GLU A 12 5.23 1.95 -11.00
C GLU A 12 6.27 1.55 -9.95
N GLU A 13 6.03 1.86 -8.67
CA GLU A 13 7.01 1.64 -7.62
C GLU A 13 6.50 0.65 -6.56
N VAL A 14 5.31 0.91 -5.99
CA VAL A 14 4.79 0.13 -4.85
C VAL A 14 4.41 -1.30 -5.26
N VAL A 15 3.57 -1.46 -6.28
CA VAL A 15 3.10 -2.79 -6.72
C VAL A 15 4.25 -3.69 -7.21
N PRO A 16 5.20 -3.21 -8.03
CA PRO A 16 6.34 -4.04 -8.45
C PRO A 16 7.25 -4.47 -7.30
N ALA A 17 7.45 -3.61 -6.30
CA ALA A 17 8.19 -3.97 -5.10
C ALA A 17 7.44 -5.00 -4.25
N ALA A 18 6.12 -4.85 -4.12
CA ALA A 18 5.27 -5.74 -3.32
C ALA A 18 5.24 -7.16 -3.90
N ARG A 19 5.17 -7.26 -5.23
CA ARG A 19 5.18 -8.55 -5.95
C ARG A 19 6.46 -9.36 -5.78
N LYS A 20 7.56 -8.75 -5.34
CA LYS A 20 8.81 -9.47 -5.05
C LYS A 20 8.79 -10.15 -3.68
N GLN A 21 7.86 -9.76 -2.82
CA GLN A 21 7.74 -10.28 -1.47
C GLN A 21 6.95 -11.60 -1.49
N GLY A 22 7.36 -12.55 -0.64
CA GLY A 22 6.61 -13.78 -0.41
C GLY A 22 5.19 -13.47 0.07
N GLY A 23 4.21 -14.27 -0.34
CA GLY A 23 2.84 -14.15 0.15
C GLY A 23 2.02 -12.98 -0.40
N PHE A 24 2.56 -12.06 -1.20
CA PHE A 24 1.77 -10.96 -1.76
C PHE A 24 0.66 -11.45 -2.70
N LYS A 25 -0.58 -11.02 -2.46
CA LYS A 25 -1.77 -11.41 -3.23
C LYS A 25 -2.36 -10.31 -4.08
N GLY A 26 -2.09 -9.07 -3.74
CA GLY A 26 -2.59 -7.95 -4.50
C GLY A 26 -2.62 -6.67 -3.70
N ALA A 27 -3.01 -5.61 -4.39
CA ALA A 27 -3.16 -4.30 -3.81
C ALA A 27 -4.36 -3.58 -4.41
N ILE A 28 -5.04 -2.81 -3.58
CA ILE A 28 -6.15 -1.95 -3.94
C ILE A 28 -5.78 -0.55 -3.47
N LEU A 29 -5.77 0.40 -4.41
CA LEU A 29 -5.61 1.82 -4.10
C LEU A 29 -6.95 2.51 -4.35
N LEU A 30 -7.51 3.09 -3.30
CA LEU A 30 -8.68 3.94 -3.35
C LEU A 30 -8.22 5.39 -3.29
N THR A 31 -8.75 6.23 -4.17
CA THR A 31 -8.43 7.66 -4.20
C THR A 31 -9.71 8.47 -4.27
N ASP A 32 -9.74 9.57 -3.53
CA ASP A 32 -10.80 10.56 -3.58
C ASP A 32 -10.20 11.87 -4.12
N PRO A 33 -10.50 12.25 -5.37
CA PRO A 33 -9.97 13.48 -5.97
C PRO A 33 -10.58 14.75 -5.37
N GLU A 34 -11.76 14.69 -4.74
CA GLU A 34 -12.43 15.85 -4.17
C GLU A 34 -11.85 16.22 -2.81
N THR A 35 -11.55 15.21 -1.98
CA THR A 35 -10.97 15.41 -0.64
C THR A 35 -9.46 15.25 -0.61
N GLY A 36 -8.86 14.65 -1.64
CA GLY A 36 -7.43 14.31 -1.69
C GLY A 36 -7.05 13.08 -0.88
N ILE A 37 -8.03 12.34 -0.33
CA ILE A 37 -7.78 11.16 0.50
C ILE A 37 -7.32 9.97 -0.35
N GLY A 38 -6.33 9.23 0.16
CA GLY A 38 -5.84 7.99 -0.41
C GLY A 38 -5.86 6.84 0.60
N ILE A 39 -6.36 5.67 0.21
CA ILE A 39 -6.34 4.46 1.03
C ILE A 39 -5.66 3.34 0.24
N SER A 40 -4.57 2.81 0.77
CA SER A 40 -3.87 1.65 0.21
C SER A 40 -4.18 0.41 1.04
N ILE A 41 -4.69 -0.64 0.39
CA ILE A 41 -4.93 -1.95 0.96
C ILE A 41 -4.01 -2.94 0.27
N THR A 42 -3.22 -3.70 1.03
CA THR A 42 -2.39 -4.79 0.50
C THR A 42 -2.87 -6.12 1.07
N LEU A 43 -2.93 -7.13 0.20
CA LEU A 43 -3.41 -8.47 0.51
C LEU A 43 -2.24 -9.42 0.57
N TRP A 44 -2.24 -10.30 1.57
CA TRP A 44 -1.15 -11.23 1.87
C TRP A 44 -1.74 -12.59 2.23
N GLU A 45 -1.02 -13.67 1.89
CA GLU A 45 -1.40 -15.05 2.25
C GLU A 45 -1.35 -15.23 3.77
N THR A 46 -0.29 -14.75 4.43
CA THR A 46 -0.14 -14.87 5.88
C THR A 46 0.27 -13.54 6.52
N ALA A 47 -0.04 -13.40 7.81
CA ALA A 47 0.44 -12.27 8.61
C ALA A 47 1.97 -12.24 8.70
N ALA A 48 2.62 -13.40 8.79
CA ALA A 48 4.08 -13.49 8.88
C ALA A 48 4.78 -12.98 7.62
N GLU A 49 4.26 -13.30 6.44
CA GLU A 49 4.80 -12.78 5.17
C GLU A 49 4.57 -11.27 5.02
N ARG A 50 3.43 -10.76 5.51
CA ARG A 50 3.19 -9.31 5.59
C ARG A 50 4.22 -8.62 6.48
N GLU A 51 4.45 -9.14 7.70
CA GLU A 51 5.43 -8.55 8.62
C GLU A 51 6.84 -8.64 8.03
N ALA A 52 7.22 -9.78 7.43
CA ALA A 52 8.51 -9.94 6.78
C ALA A 52 8.70 -8.97 5.60
N ALA A 53 7.64 -8.65 4.86
CA ALA A 53 7.70 -7.61 3.85
C ALA A 53 7.99 -6.24 4.50
N VAL A 54 7.30 -5.91 5.59
CA VAL A 54 7.53 -4.65 6.34
C VAL A 54 8.95 -4.54 6.87
N ASP A 55 9.43 -5.57 7.54
CA ASP A 55 10.74 -5.61 8.19
C ASP A 55 11.89 -5.77 7.19
N GLY A 56 11.63 -6.35 6.02
CA GLY A 56 12.59 -6.59 4.95
C GLY A 56 12.85 -5.38 4.03
N GLY A 57 12.40 -4.19 4.42
CA GLY A 57 12.67 -2.95 3.68
C GLY A 57 11.72 -2.65 2.52
N PHE A 58 10.61 -3.40 2.37
CA PHE A 58 9.52 -3.00 1.48
C PHE A 58 8.98 -1.59 1.82
N TYR A 59 9.16 -1.16 3.07
CA TYR A 59 8.79 0.15 3.57
C TYR A 59 9.90 1.21 3.51
N ASP A 60 11.12 0.89 3.03
CA ASP A 60 12.32 1.73 3.16
C ASP A 60 12.14 3.18 2.66
N GLU A 61 12.17 3.44 1.35
CA GLU A 61 12.23 4.83 0.85
C GLU A 61 10.98 5.23 0.03
N LYS A 62 10.23 4.24 -0.45
CA LYS A 62 9.19 4.43 -1.47
C LYS A 62 7.79 4.58 -0.87
N ILE A 63 7.49 3.81 0.19
CA ILE A 63 6.25 4.01 0.94
C ILE A 63 6.36 5.23 1.86
N GLU A 64 7.54 5.58 2.37
CA GLU A 64 7.74 6.89 3.02
C GLU A 64 7.45 8.05 2.07
N LYS A 65 7.93 7.98 0.81
CA LYS A 65 7.55 8.95 -0.23
C LYS A 65 6.04 8.99 -0.39
N PHE A 66 5.38 7.84 -0.53
CA PHE A 66 3.92 7.76 -0.62
C PHE A 66 3.22 8.30 0.64
N ALA A 67 3.74 8.05 1.84
CA ALA A 67 3.19 8.58 3.09
C ALA A 67 3.38 10.10 3.19
N ALA A 68 4.50 10.62 2.69
CA ALA A 68 4.75 12.06 2.57
C ALA A 68 3.87 12.74 1.52
N LEU A 69 3.24 11.97 0.62
CA LEU A 69 2.22 12.46 -0.30
C LEU A 69 0.84 12.61 0.36
N LEU A 70 0.65 12.11 1.59
CA LEU A 70 -0.62 12.18 2.30
C LEU A 70 -0.67 13.43 3.16
N THR A 71 -1.86 14.04 3.23
CA THR A 71 -2.11 15.26 4.00
C THR A 71 -2.07 15.01 5.51
N GLU A 72 -2.29 13.75 5.92
CA GLU A 72 -2.24 13.29 7.30
C GLU A 72 -1.45 11.99 7.40
N THR A 73 -0.88 11.72 8.57
CA THR A 73 -0.17 10.46 8.84
C THR A 73 -1.12 9.28 8.62
N PRO A 74 -0.78 8.33 7.73
CA PRO A 74 -1.67 7.21 7.45
C PRO A 74 -1.86 6.33 8.69
N VAL A 75 -3.12 6.09 9.05
CA VAL A 75 -3.46 5.12 10.09
C VAL A 75 -3.34 3.72 9.50
N ARG A 76 -2.40 2.92 10.01
CA ARG A 76 -2.21 1.54 9.58
C ARG A 76 -2.99 0.59 10.48
N ARG A 77 -3.74 -0.31 9.86
CA ARG A 77 -4.48 -1.37 10.54
C ARG A 77 -4.35 -2.67 9.78
N HIS A 78 -4.46 -3.78 10.52
CA HIS A 78 -4.37 -5.12 9.99
C HIS A 78 -5.68 -5.85 10.25
N TYR A 79 -6.15 -6.58 9.24
CA TYR A 79 -7.43 -7.25 9.25
C TYR A 79 -7.30 -8.61 8.57
N ASP A 80 -8.09 -9.57 9.02
CA ASP A 80 -8.28 -10.82 8.32
C ASP A 80 -9.37 -10.64 7.25
N VAL A 81 -9.09 -11.11 6.03
CA VAL A 81 -10.09 -11.09 4.96
C VAL A 81 -11.06 -12.24 5.19
N SER A 82 -12.21 -11.95 5.81
CA SER A 82 -13.23 -12.96 6.07
C SER A 82 -14.07 -13.30 4.84
N MET A 83 -14.13 -12.41 3.84
CA MET A 83 -14.91 -12.60 2.62
C MET A 83 -14.37 -11.72 1.48
N VAL A 84 -14.32 -12.31 0.28
CA VAL A 84 -14.13 -11.64 -1.02
C VAL A 84 -15.09 -12.33 -1.98
N VAL A 85 -15.72 -11.56 -2.87
CA VAL A 85 -16.64 -12.08 -3.89
C VAL A 85 -15.91 -12.25 -5.21
#